data_AF-A0A7K4IEC7-F1
#
_entry.id   AF-A0A7K4IEC7-F1
#
_cell.length_a   1.000
_cell.length_b   1.000
_cell.length_c   1.000
_cell.angle_alpha   90.00
_cell.angle_beta   90.00
_cell.angle_gamma   90.00
#
_symmetry.space_group_name_H-M   'P 1'
#
loop_
_entity.id
_entity.type
_entity.pdbx_description
1 polymer ?
#
loop_
_entity_poly.entity_id
_entity_poly.type
_entity_poly.pdbx_seq_one_letter_code
_entity_poly.pdbx_strand_id
1 'polypeptide(L)'
;MSTIPVKSLSRKPYLLMLQDESGAIAPVKPDVSLVNSNTALIVLDEYNDTCWIWVGRNVSMPTRMHALRMGKGAQKSGHKVKETNIGMALSKLVELMEKDDSDPAVASEISAFRAMLSKKWKIEDDYLAFDESKAAEYTVERPTIRETAVPSHERVARPEAKTAVAAPASRVTEKPASAGPPTPAPKSSVAVEHKLAFLLYSAVKNSDLIYTERFTRDGKMGVKIEVPGTMVIEAQVSGDQLVISPPNFGDSEEAKKVKAEYESWLKKI
;
A
#
# COMPACT_ATOMS: atom_id res chain seq x y z
N MET A 1 -9.59 27.91 23.24
CA MET A 1 -8.59 27.26 22.36
C MET A 1 -8.07 26.05 23.11
N SER A 2 -8.43 24.84 22.68
CA SER A 2 -7.99 23.60 23.34
C SER A 2 -6.56 23.32 22.89
N THR A 3 -5.60 23.36 23.82
CA THR A 3 -4.21 22.97 23.55
C THR A 3 -4.18 21.48 23.29
N ILE A 4 -3.91 21.09 22.04
CA ILE A 4 -3.72 19.68 21.67
C ILE A 4 -2.56 19.15 22.50
N PRO A 5 -2.73 18.04 23.25
CA PRO A 5 -1.66 17.46 24.05
C PRO A 5 -0.51 17.07 23.13
N VAL A 6 0.62 17.77 23.28
CA VAL A 6 1.85 17.46 22.53
C VAL A 6 2.44 16.19 23.13
N LYS A 7 2.64 15.18 22.28
CA LYS A 7 3.28 13.94 22.67
C LYS A 7 4.69 14.24 23.19
N SER A 8 4.94 13.94 24.46
CA SER A 8 6.27 14.11 25.06
C SER A 8 7.19 13.01 24.53
N LEU A 9 8.15 13.39 23.69
CA LEU A 9 9.21 12.51 23.23
C LEU A 9 10.42 12.69 24.14
N SER A 10 11.05 11.59 24.54
CA SER A 10 12.31 11.61 25.32
C SER A 10 13.54 11.99 24.49
N ARG A 11 13.34 12.28 23.21
CA ARG A 11 14.36 12.69 22.24
C ARG A 11 13.84 13.84 21.39
N LYS A 12 14.75 14.51 20.68
CA LYS A 12 14.35 15.51 19.69
C LYS A 12 13.44 14.88 18.62
N PRO A 13 12.35 15.54 18.24
CA PRO A 13 11.50 15.12 17.14
C PRO A 13 12.24 15.23 15.79
N TYR A 14 11.92 14.33 14.86
CA TYR A 14 12.45 14.36 13.50
C TYR A 14 11.33 14.38 12.46
N LEU A 15 11.73 14.77 11.26
CA LEU A 15 11.01 14.55 10.04
C LEU A 15 11.78 13.53 9.18
N LEU A 16 11.10 12.49 8.74
CA LEU A 16 11.66 11.48 7.84
C LEU A 16 10.80 11.38 6.58
N MET A 17 11.45 11.43 5.42
CA MET A 17 10.79 11.23 4.13
C MET A 17 11.22 9.87 3.54
N LEU A 18 10.24 9.11 3.07
CA LEU A 18 10.41 7.81 2.42
C LEU A 18 9.82 7.91 1.01
N GLN A 19 10.53 7.39 0.03
CA GLN A 19 10.05 7.30 -1.35
C GLN A 19 9.69 5.85 -1.67
N ASP A 20 8.54 5.64 -2.30
CA ASP A 20 8.13 4.34 -2.83
C ASP A 20 8.64 4.18 -4.26
N GLU A 21 9.62 3.30 -4.45
CA GLU A 21 10.18 2.92 -5.74
C GLU A 21 9.74 1.49 -6.05
N SER A 22 8.66 1.36 -6.82
CA SER A 22 8.22 0.07 -7.39
C SER A 22 8.00 -1.05 -6.36
N GLY A 23 7.48 -0.73 -5.18
CA GLY A 23 7.19 -1.74 -4.15
C GLY A 23 8.26 -1.85 -3.05
N ALA A 24 9.29 -1.01 -3.10
CA ALA A 24 10.24 -0.84 -2.00
C ALA A 24 10.18 0.61 -1.49
N ILE A 25 10.18 0.78 -0.17
CA ILE A 25 10.31 2.10 0.45
C ILE A 25 11.76 2.36 0.85
N ALA A 26 12.30 3.50 0.46
CA ALA A 26 13.66 3.92 0.79
C ALA A 26 13.66 5.31 1.45
N PRO A 27 14.47 5.54 2.49
CA PRO A 27 14.63 6.87 3.07
C PRO A 27 15.33 7.81 2.08
N VAL A 28 14.81 9.03 1.96
CA VAL A 28 15.34 10.06 1.07
C VAL A 28 15.48 11.38 1.81
N LYS A 29 16.41 12.21 1.35
CA LYS A 29 16.60 13.56 1.91
C LYS A 29 15.34 14.38 1.68
N PRO A 30 14.78 15.05 2.70
CA PRO A 30 13.62 15.92 2.53
C PRO A 30 13.92 17.00 1.49
N ASP A 31 13.24 16.90 0.36
CA ASP A 31 13.39 17.80 -0.77
C ASP A 31 12.01 18.02 -1.40
N VAL A 32 11.66 19.28 -1.61
CA VAL A 32 10.40 19.70 -2.23
C VAL A 32 10.38 19.30 -3.71
N SER A 33 11.54 19.16 -4.36
CA SER A 33 11.64 18.74 -5.78
C SER A 33 11.11 17.33 -6.03
N LEU A 34 11.13 16.48 -5.00
CA LEU A 34 10.61 15.11 -5.05
C LEU A 34 9.08 15.08 -4.98
N VAL A 35 8.41 16.17 -4.58
CA VAL A 35 6.95 16.29 -4.57
C VAL A 35 6.47 16.64 -5.98
N ASN A 36 6.41 15.62 -6.85
CA ASN A 36 6.02 15.76 -8.24
C ASN A 36 4.95 14.71 -8.64
N SER A 37 4.50 14.78 -9.88
CA SER A 37 3.42 13.93 -10.38
C SER A 37 3.77 12.47 -10.56
N ASN A 38 5.05 12.09 -10.56
CA ASN A 38 5.46 10.71 -10.84
C ASN A 38 5.85 9.94 -9.57
N THR A 39 5.87 10.60 -8.41
CA THR A 39 6.38 10.04 -7.16
C THR A 39 5.27 9.78 -6.15
N ALA A 40 5.47 8.74 -5.34
CA ALA A 40 4.71 8.49 -4.12
C ALA A 40 5.67 8.62 -2.93
N LEU A 41 5.30 9.45 -1.96
CA LEU A 41 6.14 9.75 -0.79
C LEU A 41 5.35 9.52 0.49
N ILE A 42 6.04 9.07 1.53
CA ILE A 42 5.54 8.96 2.89
C ILE A 42 6.40 9.86 3.76
N VAL A 43 5.80 10.83 4.45
CA VAL A 43 6.53 11.73 5.37
C VAL A 43 6.02 11.51 6.79
N LEU A 44 6.92 11.09 7.66
CA LEU A 44 6.68 10.94 9.09
C LEU A 44 7.10 12.24 9.79
N ASP A 45 6.10 13.02 10.23
CA ASP A 45 6.31 14.32 10.86
C ASP A 45 5.96 14.23 12.35
N GLU A 46 7.00 14.07 13.18
CA GLU A 46 6.84 13.99 14.64
C GLU A 46 6.51 15.34 15.28
N TYR A 47 6.77 16.48 14.60
CA TYR A 47 6.45 17.80 15.14
C TYR A 47 4.94 18.07 15.13
N ASN A 48 4.27 17.62 14.07
CA ASN A 48 2.82 17.80 13.91
C ASN A 48 2.02 16.53 14.22
N ASP A 49 2.70 15.46 14.68
CA ASP A 49 2.11 14.15 14.98
C ASP A 49 1.27 13.60 13.79
N THR A 50 1.81 13.78 12.58
CA THR A 50 1.10 13.50 11.33
C THR A 50 1.96 12.66 10.38
N CYS A 51 1.35 11.61 9.81
CA CYS A 51 1.88 10.85 8.70
C CYS A 51 1.25 11.37 7.41
N TRP A 52 2.06 12.00 6.55
CA TRP A 52 1.63 12.50 5.25
C TRP A 52 1.92 11.45 4.18
N ILE A 53 0.98 11.23 3.27
CA ILE A 53 1.15 10.33 2.13
C ILE A 53 0.86 11.12 0.87
N TRP A 54 1.90 11.45 0.11
CA TRP A 54 1.79 12.14 -1.17
C TRP A 54 1.67 11.14 -2.31
N VAL A 55 0.69 11.36 -3.20
CA VAL A 55 0.48 10.56 -4.40
C VAL A 55 0.38 11.49 -5.61
N GLY A 56 1.41 11.46 -6.45
CA GLY A 56 1.45 12.23 -7.69
C GLY A 56 0.40 11.81 -8.73
N ARG A 57 0.07 12.71 -9.66
CA ARG A 57 -0.96 12.51 -10.69
C ARG A 57 -0.74 11.32 -11.62
N ASN A 58 0.51 10.93 -11.88
CA ASN A 58 0.86 9.82 -12.77
C ASN A 58 1.21 8.53 -12.02
N VAL A 59 1.12 8.53 -10.68
CA VAL A 59 1.34 7.33 -9.87
C VAL A 59 0.23 6.31 -10.14
N SER A 60 0.63 5.06 -10.35
CA SER A 60 -0.29 3.95 -10.56
C SER A 60 -1.07 3.61 -9.29
N MET A 61 -2.26 3.03 -9.44
CA MET A 61 -3.06 2.60 -8.29
C MET A 61 -2.32 1.61 -7.38
N PRO A 62 -1.55 0.63 -7.89
CA PRO A 62 -0.80 -0.30 -7.02
C PRO A 62 0.31 0.38 -6.22
N THR A 63 1.07 1.31 -6.81
CA THR A 63 2.06 2.11 -6.08
C THR A 63 1.39 2.98 -5.01
N ARG A 64 0.26 3.62 -5.33
CA ARG A 64 -0.55 4.33 -4.33
C ARG A 64 -0.95 3.42 -3.17
N MET A 65 -1.50 2.24 -3.47
CA MET A 65 -1.95 1.30 -2.44
C MET A 65 -0.80 0.74 -1.60
N HIS A 66 0.36 0.53 -2.22
CA HIS A 66 1.57 0.13 -1.52
C HIS A 66 2.06 1.25 -0.59
N ALA A 67 2.23 2.47 -1.07
CA ALA A 67 2.57 3.64 -0.25
C ALA A 67 1.57 3.85 0.90
N LEU A 68 0.27 3.69 0.66
CA LEU A 68 -0.75 3.81 1.69
C LEU A 68 -0.64 2.71 2.76
N ARG A 69 -0.39 1.46 2.35
CA ARG A 69 -0.16 0.34 3.27
C ARG A 69 1.08 0.58 4.11
N MET A 70 2.19 0.97 3.48
CA MET A 70 3.45 1.22 4.14
C MET A 70 3.36 2.44 5.08
N GLY A 71 2.66 3.50 4.66
CA GLY A 71 2.40 4.68 5.47
C GLY A 71 1.58 4.35 6.73
N LYS A 72 0.51 3.55 6.61
CA LYS A 72 -0.26 3.05 7.78
C LYS A 72 0.59 2.19 8.72
N GLY A 73 1.45 1.33 8.16
CA GLY A 73 2.41 0.55 8.92
C GLY A 73 3.35 1.45 9.71
N ALA A 74 4.03 2.38 9.02
CA ALA A 74 4.97 3.32 9.59
C ALA A 74 4.32 4.27 10.62
N GLN A 75 3.09 4.74 10.38
CA GLN A 75 2.32 5.55 11.35
C GLN A 75 2.16 4.81 12.68
N LYS A 76 1.93 3.49 12.64
CA LYS A 76 1.69 2.68 13.85
C LYS A 76 3.00 2.25 14.52
N SER A 77 3.91 1.64 13.76
CA SER A 77 5.13 1.03 14.32
C SER A 77 6.36 1.93 14.28
N GLY A 78 6.30 3.05 13.56
CA GLY A 78 7.46 3.82 13.16
C GLY A 78 8.26 3.15 12.04
N HIS A 79 9.27 3.86 11.55
CA HIS A 79 10.28 3.38 10.62
C HIS A 79 11.67 3.45 11.28
N LYS A 80 12.42 2.35 11.23
CA LYS A 80 13.73 2.23 11.87
C LYS A 80 14.81 2.82 10.95
N VAL A 81 15.50 3.85 11.43
CA VAL A 81 16.69 4.43 10.81
C VAL A 81 17.85 4.26 11.77
N LYS A 82 18.81 3.39 11.41
CA LYS A 82 19.90 2.95 12.31
C LYS A 82 19.34 2.40 13.63
N GLU A 83 19.59 3.08 14.75
CA GLU A 83 19.13 2.69 16.08
C GLU A 83 17.82 3.39 16.49
N THR A 84 17.40 4.41 15.75
CA THR A 84 16.26 5.25 16.11
C THR A 84 15.01 4.84 15.33
N ASN A 85 13.88 4.74 16.02
CA ASN A 85 12.58 4.50 15.39
C ASN A 85 11.82 5.82 15.26
N ILE A 86 11.49 6.23 14.04
CA ILE A 86 10.88 7.53 13.71
C ILE A 86 9.40 7.35 13.38
N GLY A 87 8.54 8.25 13.86
CA GLY A 87 7.11 8.28 13.51
C GLY A 87 6.28 7.19 14.19
N MET A 88 6.73 6.69 15.35
CA MET A 88 5.99 5.67 16.09
C MET A 88 4.71 6.26 16.68
N ALA A 89 3.56 5.64 16.41
CA ALA A 89 2.23 6.01 16.90
C ALA A 89 1.86 7.48 16.62
N LEU A 90 1.97 7.90 15.35
CA LEU A 90 1.48 9.20 14.89
C LEU A 90 -0.06 9.21 14.91
N SER A 91 -0.68 10.25 15.44
CA SER A 91 -2.15 10.28 15.61
C SER A 91 -2.90 10.51 14.30
N LYS A 92 -2.33 11.29 13.38
CA LYS A 92 -2.99 11.68 12.13
C LYS A 92 -2.35 10.99 10.94
N LEU A 93 -3.18 10.60 9.98
CA LEU A 93 -2.76 10.14 8.66
C LEU A 93 -3.52 10.94 7.62
N VAL A 94 -2.79 11.62 6.74
CA VAL A 94 -3.33 12.49 5.71
C VAL A 94 -2.87 11.96 4.35
N GLU A 95 -3.83 11.54 3.53
CA GLU A 95 -3.59 11.12 2.16
C GLU A 95 -3.81 12.31 1.22
N LEU A 96 -2.76 12.71 0.51
CA LEU A 96 -2.74 13.84 -0.42
C LEU A 96 -2.66 13.30 -1.85
N MET A 97 -3.74 13.49 -2.61
CA MET A 97 -3.80 13.12 -4.02
C MET A 97 -3.67 14.37 -4.89
N GLU A 98 -2.62 14.45 -5.70
CA GLU A 98 -2.43 15.57 -6.63
C GLU A 98 -3.52 15.62 -7.72
N LYS A 99 -4.21 14.50 -7.99
CA LYS A 99 -5.35 14.45 -8.91
C LYS A 99 -6.54 15.27 -8.43
N ASP A 100 -6.67 15.40 -7.11
CA ASP A 100 -7.82 16.05 -6.47
C ASP A 100 -7.48 17.49 -6.05
N ASP A 101 -6.43 18.07 -6.64
CA ASP A 101 -6.01 19.46 -6.40
C ASP A 101 -7.05 20.52 -6.79
N SER A 102 -8.08 20.11 -7.53
CA SER A 102 -9.27 20.94 -7.80
C SER A 102 -10.15 21.18 -6.58
N ASP A 103 -10.09 20.32 -5.55
CA ASP A 103 -10.82 20.52 -4.31
C ASP A 103 -10.07 21.54 -3.42
N PRO A 104 -10.70 22.66 -3.02
CA PRO A 104 -10.05 23.66 -2.18
C PRO A 104 -9.55 23.12 -0.83
N ALA A 105 -10.19 22.08 -0.27
CA ALA A 105 -9.72 21.46 0.97
C ALA A 105 -8.39 20.72 0.75
N VAL A 106 -8.33 19.88 -0.28
CA VAL A 106 -7.12 19.12 -0.65
C VAL A 106 -6.00 20.08 -1.08
N ALA A 107 -6.32 21.11 -1.86
CA ALA A 107 -5.35 22.12 -2.27
C ALA A 107 -4.71 22.86 -1.07
N SER A 108 -5.51 23.16 -0.03
CA SER A 108 -5.02 23.76 1.22
C SER A 108 -4.07 22.82 1.95
N GLU A 109 -4.38 21.53 2.05
CA GLU A 109 -3.51 20.53 2.67
C GLU A 109 -2.22 20.30 1.89
N ILE A 110 -2.28 20.27 0.55
CA ILE A 110 -1.11 20.19 -0.33
C ILE A 110 -0.20 21.41 -0.13
N SER A 111 -0.78 22.60 -0.02
CA SER A 111 -0.03 23.83 0.26
C SER A 111 0.66 23.76 1.63
N ALA A 112 -0.06 23.31 2.66
CA ALA A 112 0.49 23.12 4.00
C ALA A 112 1.64 22.10 4.02
N PHE A 113 1.48 20.99 3.30
CA PHE A 113 2.51 19.96 3.13
C PHE A 113 3.77 20.51 2.46
N ARG A 114 3.62 21.23 1.34
CA ARG A 114 4.76 21.86 0.63
C ARG A 114 5.44 22.93 1.48
N ALA A 115 4.67 23.75 2.20
CA ALA A 115 5.20 24.76 3.11
C ALA A 115 5.99 24.13 4.28
N MET A 116 5.53 22.99 4.79
CA MET A 116 6.23 22.23 5.82
C MET A 116 7.59 21.70 5.31
N LEU A 117 7.64 21.13 4.10
CA LEU A 117 8.89 20.64 3.51
C LEU A 117 9.86 21.76 3.11
N SER A 118 9.33 22.94 2.78
CA SER A 118 10.14 24.11 2.39
C SER A 118 10.87 24.79 3.56
N LYS A 119 10.67 24.33 4.79
CA LYS A 119 11.39 24.86 5.96
C LYS A 119 12.88 24.56 5.88
N LYS A 120 13.69 25.37 6.57
CA LYS A 120 15.13 25.15 6.68
C LYS A 120 15.42 24.02 7.67
N TRP A 121 15.43 22.80 7.17
CA TRP A 121 15.76 21.61 7.94
C TRP A 121 17.28 21.40 8.01
N LYS A 122 17.79 21.05 9.19
CA LYS A 122 19.12 20.45 9.33
C LYS A 122 19.02 18.95 9.19
N ILE A 123 19.97 18.34 8.51
CA ILE A 123 19.99 16.89 8.23
C ILE A 123 21.00 16.22 9.16
N GLU A 124 20.57 15.16 9.83
CA GLU A 124 21.37 14.24 10.65
C GLU A 124 21.21 12.82 10.07
N ASP A 125 22.21 11.96 10.24
CA ASP A 125 22.16 10.57 9.78
C ASP A 125 21.71 10.39 8.32
N ASP A 126 22.16 11.30 7.44
CA ASP A 126 21.89 11.38 6.00
C ASP A 126 20.44 11.70 5.58
N TYR A 127 19.44 11.36 6.40
CA TYR A 127 18.02 11.46 6.04
C TYR A 127 17.12 12.09 7.10
N LEU A 128 17.55 12.19 8.35
CA LEU A 128 16.73 12.71 9.45
C LEU A 128 16.77 14.24 9.47
N ALA A 129 15.64 14.86 9.16
CA ALA A 129 15.50 16.32 9.24
C ALA A 129 15.05 16.76 10.62
N PHE A 130 15.66 17.80 11.16
CA PHE A 130 15.21 18.47 12.39
C PHE A 130 15.31 19.99 12.25
N ASP A 131 14.42 20.69 12.97
CA ASP A 131 14.42 22.15 13.09
C ASP A 131 15.29 22.54 14.29
N GLU A 132 16.41 23.23 14.04
CA GLU A 132 17.35 23.64 15.08
C GLU A 132 16.70 24.52 16.15
N SER A 133 15.78 25.40 15.75
CA SER A 133 15.14 26.35 16.65
C SER A 133 14.28 25.63 17.69
N LYS A 134 13.59 24.58 17.24
CA LYS A 134 12.73 23.76 18.11
C LYS A 134 13.52 22.68 18.83
N ALA A 135 14.57 22.13 18.23
CA ALA A 135 15.36 21.05 18.83
C ALA A 135 15.97 21.47 20.17
N ALA A 136 16.34 22.74 20.34
CA ALA A 136 16.87 23.28 21.60
C ALA A 136 15.89 23.09 22.78
N GLU A 137 14.58 23.16 22.53
CA GLU A 137 13.53 23.02 23.55
C GLU A 137 13.35 21.55 24.00
N TYR A 138 13.72 20.57 23.16
CA TYR A 138 13.55 19.14 23.42
C TYR A 138 14.83 18.45 23.91
N THR A 139 15.87 19.22 24.24
CA THR A 139 17.08 18.71 24.88
C THR A 139 16.80 18.41 26.36
N VAL A 140 15.95 17.41 26.63
CA VAL A 140 15.64 16.95 27.98
C VAL A 140 16.78 16.07 28.48
N GLU A 141 17.22 16.34 29.70
CA GLU A 141 18.26 15.63 30.45
C GLU A 141 18.17 14.10 30.28
N ARG A 142 19.33 13.45 30.07
CA ARG A 142 19.41 11.98 30.09
C ARG A 142 18.71 11.48 31.35
N PRO A 143 17.71 10.59 31.24
CA PRO A 143 17.13 9.98 32.43
C PRO A 143 18.25 9.23 33.16
N THR A 144 18.62 9.72 34.34
CA THR A 144 19.51 9.01 35.26
C THR A 144 18.78 7.74 35.66
N ILE A 145 19.20 6.61 35.10
CA ILE A 145 18.66 5.30 35.46
C ILE A 145 18.92 5.15 36.96
N ARG A 146 17.87 5.22 37.79
CA ARG A 146 17.95 4.74 39.16
C ARG A 146 18.09 3.23 39.07
N GLU A 147 19.30 2.73 39.30
CA GLU A 147 19.54 1.33 39.62
C GLU A 147 18.73 0.98 40.87
N THR A 148 17.55 0.41 40.69
CA THR A 148 16.83 -0.27 41.77
C THR A 148 15.75 -1.15 41.17
N ALA A 149 16.11 -2.38 40.84
CA ALA A 149 15.36 -3.58 41.24
C ALA A 149 16.01 -4.83 40.64
N VAL A 150 16.45 -5.68 41.56
CA VAL A 150 16.95 -7.04 41.37
C VAL A 150 15.92 -7.89 40.61
N PRO A 151 16.33 -8.79 39.69
CA PRO A 151 15.40 -9.66 38.97
C PRO A 151 14.85 -10.76 39.88
N SER A 152 13.55 -10.70 40.19
CA SER A 152 12.81 -11.88 40.67
C SER A 152 12.34 -12.68 39.45
N HIS A 153 12.99 -13.81 39.20
CA HIS A 153 12.49 -14.83 38.30
C HIS A 153 11.26 -15.50 38.92
N GLU A 154 10.06 -15.18 38.44
CA GLU A 154 8.90 -16.06 38.60
C GLU A 154 8.39 -16.49 37.22
N ARG A 155 8.67 -17.75 36.92
CA ARG A 155 8.41 -18.42 35.65
C ARG A 155 6.92 -18.79 35.59
N VAL A 156 6.09 -17.89 35.07
CA VAL A 156 4.66 -18.20 34.86
C VAL A 156 4.52 -19.22 33.73
N ALA A 157 3.81 -20.30 34.05
CA ALA A 157 3.60 -21.46 33.21
C ALA A 157 2.91 -21.13 31.88
N ARG A 158 3.36 -21.85 30.85
CA ARG A 158 2.83 -21.90 29.48
C ARG A 158 1.42 -22.52 29.50
N PRO A 159 0.36 -21.84 29.02
CA PRO A 159 -0.91 -22.49 28.77
C PRO A 159 -0.80 -23.37 27.51
N GLU A 160 -1.15 -24.65 27.66
CA GLU A 160 -1.24 -25.61 26.57
C GLU A 160 -2.29 -25.20 25.53
N ALA A 161 -1.91 -25.28 24.26
CA ALA A 161 -2.79 -25.09 23.13
C ALA A 161 -3.81 -26.25 23.06
N LYS A 162 -5.10 -25.93 23.23
CA LYS A 162 -6.18 -26.87 22.89
C LYS A 162 -6.49 -26.75 21.41
N THR A 163 -6.09 -27.78 20.67
CA THR A 163 -6.59 -28.15 19.35
C THR A 163 -8.11 -28.33 19.42
N ALA A 164 -8.86 -27.59 18.59
CA ALA A 164 -10.26 -27.90 18.31
C ALA A 164 -10.42 -28.08 16.80
N VAL A 165 -10.49 -29.35 16.40
CA VAL A 165 -11.01 -29.80 15.11
C VAL A 165 -12.53 -29.87 15.25
N ALA A 166 -13.28 -29.20 14.37
CA ALA A 166 -14.62 -29.60 13.97
C ALA A 166 -15.11 -28.78 12.76
N ALA A 167 -15.02 -29.37 11.57
CA ALA A 167 -16.08 -29.29 10.56
C ALA A 167 -16.82 -30.64 10.59
N PRO A 168 -18.00 -30.84 9.96
CA PRO A 168 -18.87 -29.92 9.21
C PRO A 168 -20.35 -29.99 9.66
N ALA A 169 -21.20 -29.10 9.15
CA ALA A 169 -22.65 -29.36 9.07
C ALA A 169 -23.27 -28.69 7.83
N SER A 170 -23.63 -29.52 6.86
CA SER A 170 -24.55 -29.22 5.75
C SER A 170 -25.96 -28.92 6.25
N ARG A 171 -26.68 -28.02 5.58
CA ARG A 171 -28.15 -27.93 5.37
C ARG A 171 -28.49 -26.52 4.86
N VAL A 172 -29.45 -26.23 3.98
CA VAL A 172 -30.48 -26.95 3.22
C VAL A 172 -30.72 -26.14 1.95
N THR A 173 -31.04 -26.87 0.89
CA THR A 173 -31.67 -26.52 -0.39
C THR A 173 -32.81 -25.50 -0.29
N GLU A 174 -32.76 -24.42 -1.07
CA GLU A 174 -33.98 -23.74 -1.55
C GLU A 174 -34.07 -23.84 -3.08
N LYS A 175 -35.31 -24.07 -3.52
CA LYS A 175 -35.74 -24.49 -4.85
C LYS A 175 -35.77 -23.30 -5.82
N PRO A 176 -35.60 -23.50 -7.14
CA PRO A 176 -35.47 -22.43 -8.11
C PRO A 176 -36.81 -21.76 -8.42
N ALA A 177 -36.85 -20.43 -8.36
CA ALA A 177 -37.90 -19.66 -9.02
C ALA A 177 -37.57 -19.54 -10.51
N SER A 178 -38.44 -20.12 -11.33
CA SER A 178 -38.47 -20.05 -12.79
C SER A 178 -38.56 -18.60 -13.27
N ALA A 179 -37.54 -18.14 -14.00
CA ALA A 179 -37.59 -16.92 -14.79
C ALA A 179 -37.25 -17.26 -16.26
N GLY A 180 -38.26 -17.13 -17.12
CA GLY A 180 -38.21 -16.81 -18.55
C GLY A 180 -37.35 -17.65 -19.51
N PRO A 181 -37.86 -18.08 -20.68
CA PRO A 181 -37.01 -18.64 -21.72
C PRO A 181 -35.97 -17.59 -22.17
N PRO A 182 -34.66 -17.93 -22.19
CA PRO A 182 -33.62 -17.00 -22.58
C PRO A 182 -33.73 -16.68 -24.07
N THR A 183 -33.80 -15.39 -24.38
CA THR A 183 -33.50 -14.85 -25.71
C THR A 183 -32.11 -15.35 -26.13
N PRO A 184 -31.92 -15.92 -27.34
CA PRO A 184 -30.61 -16.43 -27.74
C PRO A 184 -29.61 -15.28 -27.85
N ALA A 185 -28.74 -15.16 -26.84
CA ALA A 185 -27.57 -14.31 -26.90
C ALA A 185 -26.61 -14.79 -28.00
N PRO A 186 -25.89 -13.89 -28.67
CA PRO A 186 -24.96 -14.23 -29.74
C PRO A 186 -23.89 -15.19 -29.20
N LYS A 187 -23.77 -16.36 -29.81
CA LYS A 187 -22.93 -17.49 -29.38
C LYS A 187 -21.41 -17.24 -29.46
N SER A 188 -20.95 -16.02 -29.77
CA SER A 188 -19.53 -15.71 -29.94
C SER A 188 -18.89 -15.03 -28.71
N SER A 189 -19.66 -14.43 -27.78
CA SER A 189 -19.09 -13.71 -26.61
C SER A 189 -18.55 -14.62 -25.50
N VAL A 190 -19.09 -15.83 -25.38
CA VAL A 190 -18.81 -16.75 -24.26
C VAL A 190 -17.35 -17.22 -24.26
N ALA A 191 -16.76 -17.41 -25.43
CA ALA A 191 -15.39 -17.91 -25.54
C ALA A 191 -14.34 -16.91 -25.00
N VAL A 192 -14.53 -15.61 -25.23
CA VAL A 192 -13.59 -14.59 -24.73
C VAL A 192 -13.75 -14.37 -23.24
N GLU A 193 -14.99 -14.38 -22.75
CA GLU A 193 -15.28 -14.31 -21.33
C GLU A 193 -14.64 -15.48 -20.57
N HIS A 194 -14.71 -16.71 -21.12
CA HIS A 194 -14.00 -17.86 -20.56
C HIS A 194 -12.49 -17.66 -20.55
N LYS A 195 -11.89 -17.17 -21.65
CA LYS A 195 -10.45 -16.88 -21.70
C LYS A 195 -10.05 -15.85 -20.64
N LEU A 196 -10.83 -14.79 -20.45
CA LEU A 196 -10.55 -13.79 -19.43
C LEU A 196 -10.72 -14.35 -18.02
N ALA A 197 -11.76 -15.17 -17.79
CA ALA A 197 -11.98 -15.84 -16.51
C ALA A 197 -10.84 -16.80 -16.16
N PHE A 198 -10.34 -17.58 -17.12
CA PHE A 198 -9.20 -18.46 -16.89
C PHE A 198 -7.91 -17.69 -16.62
N LEU A 199 -7.71 -16.53 -17.26
CA LEU A 199 -6.58 -15.67 -16.98
C LEU A 199 -6.61 -15.16 -15.53
N LEU A 200 -7.76 -14.63 -15.09
CA LEU A 200 -7.98 -14.17 -13.72
C LEU A 200 -7.82 -15.30 -12.71
N TYR A 201 -8.42 -16.47 -12.98
CA TYR A 201 -8.30 -17.64 -12.12
C TYR A 201 -6.84 -18.10 -11.96
N SER A 202 -6.08 -18.12 -13.06
CA SER A 202 -4.66 -18.50 -13.04
C SER A 202 -3.82 -17.51 -12.23
N ALA A 203 -4.14 -16.21 -12.30
CA ALA A 203 -3.48 -15.19 -11.49
C ALA A 203 -3.78 -15.36 -9.99
N VAL A 204 -5.07 -15.51 -9.63
CA VAL A 204 -5.52 -15.72 -8.23
C VAL A 204 -4.91 -16.98 -7.62
N LYS A 205 -4.87 -18.08 -8.38
CA LYS A 205 -4.40 -19.38 -7.88
C LYS A 205 -2.91 -19.39 -7.55
N ASN A 206 -2.11 -18.59 -8.26
CA ASN A 206 -0.65 -18.61 -8.16
C ASN A 206 -0.07 -17.38 -7.46
N SER A 207 -0.92 -16.48 -6.93
CA SER A 207 -0.48 -15.23 -6.30
C SER A 207 -1.29 -14.94 -5.06
N ASP A 208 -0.62 -14.53 -3.97
CA ASP A 208 -1.29 -14.17 -2.72
C ASP A 208 -2.08 -12.86 -2.83
N LEU A 209 -1.65 -11.96 -3.72
CA LEU A 209 -2.24 -10.65 -3.92
C LEU A 209 -2.27 -10.31 -5.40
N ILE A 210 -3.46 -9.98 -5.88
CA ILE A 210 -3.66 -9.49 -7.24
C ILE A 210 -4.41 -8.16 -7.21
N TYR A 211 -4.06 -7.28 -8.12
CA TYR A 211 -4.79 -6.05 -8.42
C TYR A 211 -5.38 -6.17 -9.80
N THR A 212 -6.66 -5.84 -9.93
CA THR A 212 -7.36 -5.82 -11.22
C THR A 212 -7.98 -4.45 -11.44
N GLU A 213 -7.77 -3.90 -12.63
CA GLU A 213 -8.33 -2.63 -13.04
C GLU A 213 -9.03 -2.82 -14.38
N ARG A 214 -10.31 -2.48 -14.44
CA ARG A 214 -11.05 -2.46 -15.70
C ARG A 214 -10.79 -1.14 -16.40
N PHE A 215 -10.44 -1.21 -17.69
CA PHE A 215 -10.24 -0.03 -18.52
C PHE A 215 -10.99 -0.15 -19.85
N THR A 216 -11.16 0.98 -20.52
CA THR A 216 -11.69 1.04 -21.90
C THR A 216 -10.69 1.85 -22.73
N ARG A 217 -10.11 1.23 -23.76
CA ARG A 217 -9.16 1.88 -24.69
C ARG A 217 -9.64 1.62 -26.12
N ASP A 218 -9.79 2.68 -26.91
CA ASP A 218 -10.30 2.62 -28.29
C ASP A 218 -11.68 1.92 -28.42
N GLY A 219 -12.56 2.16 -27.45
CA GLY A 219 -13.89 1.55 -27.38
C GLY A 219 -13.89 0.05 -27.03
N LYS A 220 -12.71 -0.55 -26.80
CA LYS A 220 -12.57 -1.94 -26.38
C LYS A 220 -12.38 -2.03 -24.87
N MET A 221 -13.10 -2.96 -24.26
CA MET A 221 -12.96 -3.27 -22.85
C MET A 221 -11.67 -4.06 -22.61
N GLY A 222 -10.96 -3.75 -21.53
CA GLY A 222 -9.82 -4.53 -21.06
C GLY A 222 -9.76 -4.60 -19.55
N VAL A 223 -8.90 -5.50 -19.08
CA VAL A 223 -8.55 -5.65 -17.67
C VAL A 223 -7.04 -5.64 -17.54
N LYS A 224 -6.52 -4.73 -16.74
CA LYS A 224 -5.14 -4.74 -16.28
C LYS A 224 -5.07 -5.62 -15.03
N ILE A 225 -4.15 -6.57 -15.01
CA ILE A 225 -3.89 -7.48 -13.90
C ILE A 225 -2.45 -7.23 -13.45
N GLU A 226 -2.28 -6.90 -12.19
CA GLU A 226 -0.99 -6.62 -11.59
C GLU A 226 -0.79 -7.49 -10.34
N VAL A 227 0.31 -8.22 -10.33
CA VAL A 227 0.79 -9.01 -9.21
C VAL A 227 2.11 -8.39 -8.76
N PRO A 228 2.15 -7.76 -7.58
CA PRO A 228 3.33 -7.02 -7.12
C PRO A 228 4.60 -7.85 -7.16
N GLY A 229 5.66 -7.31 -7.77
CA GLY A 229 6.96 -7.98 -7.90
C GLY A 229 7.00 -9.15 -8.90
N THR A 230 5.86 -9.52 -9.48
CA THR A 230 5.74 -10.74 -10.31
C THR A 230 5.39 -10.42 -11.76
N MET A 231 4.24 -9.78 -12.00
CA MET A 231 3.73 -9.53 -13.36
C MET A 231 2.81 -8.31 -13.43
N VAL A 232 2.81 -7.65 -14.60
CA VAL A 232 1.82 -6.64 -14.97
C VAL A 232 1.38 -6.91 -16.40
N ILE A 233 0.11 -7.27 -16.60
CA ILE A 233 -0.46 -7.58 -17.92
C ILE A 233 -1.74 -6.78 -18.18
N GLU A 234 -1.94 -6.38 -19.42
CA GLU A 234 -3.19 -5.82 -19.94
C GLU A 234 -3.83 -6.85 -20.87
N ALA A 235 -5.06 -7.26 -20.55
CA ALA A 235 -5.86 -8.16 -21.36
C ALA A 235 -7.02 -7.38 -21.99
N GLN A 236 -6.99 -7.20 -23.32
CA GLN A 236 -7.98 -6.43 -24.07
C GLN A 236 -8.85 -7.35 -24.92
N VAL A 237 -10.17 -7.15 -24.85
CA VAL A 237 -11.14 -7.89 -25.64
C VAL A 237 -11.27 -7.23 -27.01
N SER A 238 -10.94 -7.97 -28.07
CA SER A 238 -11.03 -7.52 -29.46
C SER A 238 -11.84 -8.52 -30.28
N GLY A 239 -13.15 -8.33 -30.32
CA GLY A 239 -14.07 -9.30 -30.93
C GLY A 239 -14.03 -10.63 -30.16
N ASP A 240 -13.74 -11.72 -30.87
CA ASP A 240 -13.65 -13.08 -30.30
C ASP A 240 -12.22 -13.45 -29.81
N GLN A 241 -11.33 -12.46 -29.72
CA GLN A 241 -9.95 -12.63 -29.28
C GLN A 241 -9.66 -11.84 -28.01
N LEU A 242 -8.88 -12.45 -27.12
CA LEU A 242 -8.27 -11.79 -25.96
C LEU A 242 -6.81 -11.51 -26.30
N VAL A 243 -6.45 -10.24 -26.38
CA VAL A 243 -5.07 -9.80 -26.64
C VAL A 243 -4.42 -9.50 -25.30
N ILE A 244 -3.32 -10.17 -24.98
CA ILE A 244 -2.60 -9.99 -23.71
C ILE A 244 -1.25 -9.33 -23.99
N SER A 245 -0.96 -8.24 -23.27
CA SER A 245 0.29 -7.50 -23.35
C SER A 245 0.89 -7.26 -21.96
N PRO A 246 2.15 -7.65 -21.69
CA PRO A 246 3.04 -8.40 -22.57
C PRO A 246 2.65 -9.90 -22.66
N PRO A 247 2.95 -10.58 -23.78
CA PRO A 247 2.54 -11.97 -24.02
C PRO A 247 3.31 -13.02 -23.20
N ASN A 248 4.45 -12.65 -22.62
CA ASN A 248 5.24 -13.52 -21.72
C ASN A 248 4.84 -13.39 -20.25
N PHE A 249 3.98 -12.43 -19.89
CA PHE A 249 3.50 -12.12 -18.53
C PHE A 249 4.60 -11.58 -17.59
N GLY A 250 5.87 -11.82 -17.88
CA GLY A 250 7.03 -11.37 -17.09
C GLY A 250 8.10 -12.46 -17.05
N ASP A 251 9.27 -12.14 -16.51
CA ASP A 251 10.42 -13.06 -16.47
C ASP A 251 10.54 -13.85 -15.15
N SER A 252 9.72 -13.52 -14.15
CA SER A 252 9.69 -14.21 -12.86
C SER A 252 9.16 -15.64 -12.97
N GLU A 253 9.58 -16.52 -12.06
CA GLU A 253 9.12 -17.92 -12.02
C GLU A 253 7.62 -18.01 -11.72
N GLU A 254 7.11 -17.11 -10.88
CA GLU A 254 5.69 -16.98 -10.58
C GLU A 254 4.88 -16.56 -11.81
N ALA A 255 5.38 -15.60 -12.62
CA ALA A 255 4.71 -15.20 -13.86
C ALA A 255 4.66 -16.36 -14.87
N LYS A 256 5.75 -17.14 -14.99
CA LYS A 256 5.78 -18.34 -15.85
C LYS A 256 4.77 -19.39 -15.40
N LYS A 257 4.59 -19.60 -14.08
CA LYS A 257 3.56 -20.50 -13.54
C LYS A 257 2.15 -20.04 -13.89
N VAL A 258 1.85 -18.75 -13.72
CA VAL A 258 0.55 -18.17 -14.10
C VAL A 258 0.28 -18.40 -15.59
N LYS A 259 1.26 -18.13 -16.45
CA LYS A 259 1.14 -18.33 -17.89
C LYS A 259 0.90 -19.80 -18.25
N ALA A 260 1.70 -20.72 -17.67
CA ALA A 260 1.56 -22.15 -17.93
C ALA A 260 0.20 -22.70 -17.49
N GLU A 261 -0.30 -22.26 -16.33
CA GLU A 261 -1.64 -22.61 -15.84
C GLU A 261 -2.71 -22.08 -16.80
N TYR A 262 -2.61 -20.82 -17.23
CA TYR A 262 -3.54 -20.21 -18.19
C TYR A 262 -3.59 -20.98 -19.51
N GLU A 263 -2.43 -21.28 -20.10
CA GLU A 263 -2.33 -22.07 -21.34
C GLU A 263 -2.88 -23.49 -21.15
N SER A 264 -2.75 -24.07 -19.97
CA SER A 264 -3.35 -25.38 -19.66
C SER A 264 -4.89 -25.34 -19.67
N TRP A 265 -5.48 -24.24 -19.22
CA TRP A 265 -6.93 -24.02 -19.28
C TRP A 265 -7.41 -23.81 -20.70
N LEU A 266 -6.65 -23.06 -21.52
CA LEU A 266 -6.98 -22.85 -22.93
C LEU A 266 -7.05 -24.14 -23.75
N LYS A 267 -6.26 -25.16 -23.38
CA LYS A 267 -6.29 -26.48 -24.06
C LYS A 267 -7.54 -27.30 -23.75
N LYS A 268 -8.34 -26.91 -22.76
CA LYS A 268 -9.55 -27.64 -22.32
C LYS A 268 -10.85 -27.13 -22.96
N ILE A 269 -10.76 -26.10 -23.79
CA ILE A 269 -11.88 -25.42 -24.46
C ILE A 269 -11.71 -25.58 -25.97
#